data_AF-A0A8C1RYI8-F1
#
_entry.id   AF-A0A8C1RYI8-F1
#
_cell.length_a   1.000
_cell.length_b   1.000
_cell.length_c   1.000
_cell.angle_alpha   90.00
_cell.angle_beta   90.00
_cell.angle_gamma   90.00
#
_symmetry.space_group_name_H-M   'P 1'
#
loop_
_entity.id
_entity.type
_entity.pdbx_description
1 polymer ?
#
loop_
_entity_poly.entity_id
_entity_poly.type
_entity_poly.pdbx_seq_one_letter_code
_entity_poly.pdbx_strand_id
1 'polypeptide(L)'
;MEPLSKSQSSCFHTYTLCTQYKISISFSLSDRRPTRVGVSCCKEVSKARIPPAIKLIGYKHQNALSPCVDAIIFYTEKEKYCSDPKARWIKDRLKGLEQIMD
;
A
#
# COMPACT_ATOMS: atom_id res chain seq x y z
N MET A 1 8.64 -21.30 24.25
CA MET A 1 8.81 -19.99 24.89
C MET A 1 7.82 -19.03 24.26
N GLU A 2 6.78 -18.66 25.01
CA GLU A 2 5.99 -17.46 24.71
C GLU A 2 6.86 -16.21 24.86
N PRO A 3 6.43 -15.11 24.24
CA PRO A 3 6.03 -14.02 25.12
C PRO A 3 4.64 -13.44 24.78
N LEU A 4 3.86 -13.33 25.87
CA LEU A 4 2.73 -12.45 26.09
C LEU A 4 3.00 -10.99 25.68
N SER A 5 1.92 -10.28 25.32
CA SER A 5 1.57 -8.89 25.74
C SER A 5 1.24 -7.94 24.58
N LYS A 6 -0.05 -7.66 24.37
CA LYS A 6 -0.69 -6.38 24.73
C LYS A 6 -2.14 -6.30 24.25
N SER A 7 -3.02 -6.24 25.26
CA SER A 7 -4.35 -5.67 25.26
C SER A 7 -4.48 -4.41 24.40
N GLN A 8 -5.60 -4.28 23.68
CA GLN A 8 -6.38 -3.05 23.72
C GLN A 8 -7.84 -3.32 23.32
N SER A 9 -8.71 -3.06 24.29
CA SER A 9 -10.16 -3.05 24.25
C SER A 9 -10.67 -1.89 23.38
N SER A 10 -11.71 -2.11 22.58
CA SER A 10 -12.69 -1.05 22.32
C SER A 10 -14.06 -1.67 22.01
N CYS A 11 -14.94 -1.46 22.98
CA CYS A 11 -16.33 -1.85 23.05
C CYS A 11 -17.14 -1.38 21.84
N PHE A 12 -17.88 -2.27 21.20
CA PHE A 12 -19.14 -1.95 20.53
C PHE A 12 -20.06 -3.16 20.60
N HIS A 13 -20.88 -3.24 21.63
CA HIS A 13 -22.16 -3.95 21.52
C HIS A 13 -23.22 -3.14 22.26
N THR A 14 -23.71 -2.16 21.52
CA THR A 14 -24.98 -1.48 21.73
C THR A 14 -26.12 -2.51 21.73
N TYR A 15 -26.91 -2.48 22.81
CA TYR A 15 -28.29 -2.95 22.94
C TYR A 15 -28.62 -4.37 22.47
N THR A 16 -28.53 -5.35 23.39
CA THR A 16 -29.29 -6.60 23.27
C THR A 16 -30.52 -6.52 24.19
N LEU A 17 -31.63 -6.03 23.64
CA LEU A 17 -32.97 -6.21 24.22
C LEU A 17 -33.78 -7.09 23.27
N CYS A 18 -34.33 -8.16 23.83
CA CYS A 18 -35.45 -8.96 23.33
C CYS A 18 -35.28 -9.60 21.94
N THR A 19 -35.14 -10.92 21.91
CA THR A 19 -36.24 -11.81 21.50
C THR A 19 -35.81 -13.28 21.59
N GLN A 20 -36.66 -14.08 22.22
CA GLN A 20 -36.49 -15.50 22.53
C GLN A 20 -36.69 -16.41 21.31
N TYR A 21 -35.93 -16.20 20.24
CA TYR A 21 -35.92 -17.13 19.11
C TYR A 21 -34.48 -17.55 18.82
N LYS A 22 -34.20 -18.82 19.09
CA LYS A 22 -32.93 -19.49 18.78
C LYS A 22 -32.66 -19.44 17.28
N ILE A 23 -32.06 -18.36 16.81
CA ILE A 23 -31.42 -18.29 15.51
C ILE A 23 -29.92 -18.27 15.80
N SER A 24 -29.29 -19.42 15.61
CA SER A 24 -27.83 -19.56 15.64
C SER A 24 -27.25 -18.85 14.42
N ILE A 25 -27.14 -17.52 14.49
CA ILE A 25 -26.42 -16.74 13.49
C ILE A 25 -24.93 -16.94 13.80
N SER A 26 -24.30 -17.88 13.09
CA SER A 26 -22.85 -18.02 13.05
C SER A 26 -22.27 -16.80 12.32
N PHE A 27 -21.94 -15.76 13.07
CA PHE A 27 -21.22 -14.61 12.54
C PHE A 27 -19.74 -14.99 12.36
N SER A 28 -19.41 -15.50 11.18
CA SER A 28 -18.04 -15.77 10.77
C SER A 28 -17.31 -14.44 10.54
N LEU A 29 -16.69 -13.91 11.60
CA LEU A 29 -15.71 -12.82 11.53
C LEU A 29 -14.50 -13.30 10.72
N SER A 30 -14.53 -13.09 9.41
CA SER A 30 -13.38 -13.26 8.55
C SER A 30 -12.44 -12.07 8.76
N ASP A 31 -11.68 -12.08 9.85
CA ASP A 31 -10.60 -11.14 10.10
C ASP A 31 -9.48 -11.42 9.07
N ARG A 32 -9.61 -10.82 7.88
CA ARG A 32 -8.54 -10.83 6.86
C ARG A 32 -7.46 -9.83 7.25
N ARG A 33 -6.75 -10.07 8.34
CA ARG A 33 -5.43 -9.46 8.55
C ARG A 33 -4.44 -10.14 7.60
N PRO A 34 -3.86 -9.46 6.60
CA PRO A 34 -2.80 -10.04 5.80
C PRO A 34 -1.60 -10.31 6.70
N THR A 35 -1.33 -11.58 7.01
CA THR A 35 -0.18 -12.07 7.79
C THR A 35 1.17 -11.87 7.08
N ARG A 36 1.15 -11.38 5.84
CA ARG A 36 2.31 -10.77 5.19
C ARG A 36 2.08 -9.27 5.11
N VAL A 37 2.93 -8.52 5.80
CA VAL A 37 3.32 -7.19 5.32
C VAL A 37 4.05 -7.40 4.00
N GLY A 38 3.30 -7.62 2.93
CA GLY A 38 3.86 -7.72 1.59
C GLY A 38 4.57 -6.41 1.32
N VAL A 39 5.90 -6.44 1.24
CA VAL A 39 6.67 -5.30 0.76
C VAL A 39 6.16 -5.03 -0.66
N SER A 40 5.31 -4.00 -0.79
CA SER A 40 4.71 -3.61 -2.06
C SER A 40 5.76 -2.84 -2.86
N CYS A 41 6.66 -3.59 -3.47
CA CYS A 41 7.71 -3.06 -4.33
C CYS A 41 7.39 -3.27 -5.81
N CYS A 42 7.98 -2.44 -6.66
CA CYS A 42 7.91 -2.63 -8.10
C CYS A 42 8.71 -3.87 -8.51
N LYS A 43 8.03 -4.85 -9.11
CA LYS A 43 8.66 -6.03 -9.75
C LYS A 43 8.93 -5.81 -11.23
N GLU A 44 8.15 -4.94 -11.85
CA GLU A 44 8.25 -4.57 -13.26
C GLU A 44 8.27 -3.05 -13.39
N VAL A 45 8.87 -2.56 -14.47
CA VAL A 45 8.99 -1.14 -14.77
C VAL A 45 8.44 -0.84 -16.15
N SER A 46 7.75 0.30 -16.25
CA SER A 46 7.30 0.82 -17.54
C SER A 46 8.30 1.82 -18.11
N LYS A 47 8.54 1.74 -19.42
CA LYS A 47 9.27 2.76 -20.19
C LYS A 47 8.32 3.80 -20.80
N ALA A 48 7.01 3.56 -20.74
CA ALA A 48 6.01 4.46 -21.27
C ALA A 48 6.03 5.79 -20.52
N ARG A 49 5.82 6.89 -21.25
CA ARG A 49 5.75 8.22 -20.65
C ARG A 49 4.44 8.37 -19.88
N ILE A 50 4.55 8.87 -18.65
CA ILE A 50 3.38 9.29 -17.86
C ILE A 50 2.82 10.57 -18.49
N PRO A 51 1.52 10.64 -18.83
CA PRO A 51 0.91 11.83 -19.38
C PRO A 51 1.09 13.04 -18.45
N PRO A 52 1.35 14.24 -19.00
CA PRO A 52 1.54 15.44 -18.19
C PRO A 52 0.28 15.86 -17.42
N ALA A 53 -0.91 15.39 -17.85
CA ALA A 53 -2.18 15.59 -17.18
C ALA A 53 -2.26 14.90 -15.80
N ILE A 54 -1.39 13.92 -15.52
CA ILE A 54 -1.36 13.24 -14.22
C ILE A 54 -0.51 14.07 -13.24
N LYS A 55 -1.16 14.51 -12.17
CA LYS A 55 -0.52 15.24 -11.07
C LYS A 55 0.32 14.27 -10.24
N LEU A 56 1.63 14.50 -10.25
CA LEU A 56 2.59 13.75 -9.45
C LEU A 56 2.84 14.53 -8.16
N ILE A 57 2.68 13.88 -7.02
CA ILE A 57 2.89 14.45 -5.69
C ILE A 57 4.39 14.47 -5.38
N GLY A 58 5.09 13.42 -5.79
CA GLY A 58 6.52 13.26 -5.59
C GLY A 58 7.00 11.95 -6.18
N TYR A 59 8.28 11.66 -5.99
CA TYR A 59 8.87 10.42 -6.45
C TYR A 59 9.72 9.77 -5.37
N LYS A 60 9.94 8.47 -5.49
CA LYS A 60 10.88 7.71 -4.67
C LYS A 60 11.73 6.82 -5.57
N HIS A 61 13.03 6.78 -5.30
CA HIS A 61 13.90 5.81 -5.93
C HIS A 61 13.90 4.50 -5.13
N GLN A 62 13.51 3.41 -5.78
CA GLN A 62 13.59 2.06 -5.26
C GLN A 62 14.85 1.39 -5.81
N ASN A 63 15.74 0.96 -4.91
CA ASN A 63 16.91 0.17 -5.28
C ASN A 63 16.50 -1.25 -5.70
N ALA A 64 17.25 -1.87 -6.62
CA ALA A 64 17.07 -3.27 -6.97
C ALA A 64 17.35 -4.18 -5.77
N LEU A 65 16.36 -4.99 -5.39
CA LEU A 65 16.46 -5.97 -4.32
C LEU A 65 15.52 -7.12 -4.64
N SER A 66 16.03 -8.25 -5.13
CA SER A 66 15.21 -9.40 -5.54
C SER A 66 14.16 -9.76 -4.46
N PRO A 67 12.85 -9.81 -4.79
CA PRO A 67 12.23 -9.84 -6.14
C PRO A 67 11.90 -8.47 -6.76
N CYS A 68 12.27 -7.36 -6.12
CA CYS A 68 12.07 -5.99 -6.57
C CYS A 68 13.17 -5.54 -7.54
N VAL A 69 12.79 -4.76 -8.54
CA VAL A 69 13.73 -4.20 -9.53
C VAL A 69 14.07 -2.74 -9.21
N ASP A 70 15.14 -2.23 -9.81
CA ASP A 70 15.49 -0.81 -9.75
C ASP A 70 14.42 0.01 -10.48
N ALA A 71 13.74 0.91 -9.75
CA ALA A 71 12.57 1.63 -10.25
C ALA A 71 12.44 3.03 -9.65
N ILE A 72 11.96 3.97 -10.45
CA ILE A 72 11.43 5.25 -9.95
C ILE A 72 9.94 5.10 -9.74
N ILE A 73 9.51 5.26 -8.50
CA ILE A 73 8.10 5.21 -8.10
C ILE A 73 7.56 6.63 -8.06
N PHE A 74 6.63 6.96 -8.94
CA PHE A 74 5.90 8.22 -8.87
C PHE A 74 4.64 8.06 -8.05
N TYR A 75 4.46 8.95 -7.08
CA TYR A 75 3.25 9.01 -6.25
C TYR A 75 2.26 9.96 -6.88
N THR A 76 1.02 9.52 -7.01
CA THR A 76 -0.10 10.35 -7.47
C THR A 76 -1.22 10.27 -6.45
N GLU A 77 -2.24 11.10 -6.62
CA GLU A 77 -3.43 11.09 -5.76
C GLU A 77 -4.21 9.76 -5.88
N LYS A 78 -4.10 9.06 -7.02
CA LYS A 78 -4.84 7.83 -7.29
C LYS A 78 -4.03 6.57 -7.04
N GLU A 79 -2.83 6.52 -7.60
CA GLU A 79 -1.99 5.32 -7.60
C GLU A 79 -0.50 5.62 -7.72
N LYS A 80 0.32 4.57 -7.69
CA LYS A 80 1.78 4.66 -7.83
C LYS A 80 2.20 4.11 -9.18
N TYR A 81 3.11 4.80 -9.87
CA TYR A 81 3.64 4.36 -11.16
C TYR A 81 5.10 3.93 -11.04
N CYS A 82 5.38 2.68 -11.41
CA CYS A 82 6.73 2.12 -11.49
C CYS A 82 7.35 2.43 -12.87
N SER A 83 8.39 3.25 -12.90
CA SER A 83 9.07 3.65 -14.14
C SER A 83 10.54 3.25 -14.16
N ASP A 84 11.06 2.96 -15.35
CA ASP A 84 12.46 2.58 -15.55
C ASP A 84 13.39 3.79 -15.37
N PRO A 85 14.33 3.78 -14.40
CA PRO A 85 15.25 4.90 -14.15
C PRO A 85 16.14 5.25 -15.35
N LYS A 86 16.33 4.32 -16.30
CA LYS A 86 17.16 4.53 -17.50
C LYS A 86 16.40 5.22 -18.64
N ALA A 87 15.08 5.40 -18.51
CA ALA A 87 14.29 6.06 -19.55
C ALA A 87 14.68 7.55 -19.68
N ARG A 88 14.89 8.03 -20.92
CA ARG A 88 15.39 9.39 -21.19
C ARG A 88 14.53 10.49 -20.57
N TRP A 89 13.21 10.29 -20.55
CA TRP A 89 12.23 11.26 -20.05
C TRP A 89 12.21 11.39 -18.53
N ILE A 90 12.75 10.42 -17.79
CA ILE A 90 12.74 10.43 -16.32
C ILE A 90 13.57 11.59 -15.78
N LYS A 91 14.77 11.80 -16.33
CA LYS A 91 15.65 12.90 -15.90
C LYS A 91 14.97 14.26 -15.99
N ASP A 92 14.19 14.48 -17.04
CA ASP A 92 13.46 15.74 -17.20
C ASP A 92 12.19 15.77 -16.36
N ARG A 93 11.53 14.64 -16.12
CA ARG A 93 10.34 14.58 -15.25
C ARG A 93 10.68 14.75 -13.77
N LEU A 94 11.87 14.32 -13.35
CA LEU A 94 12.37 14.51 -11.98
C LEU A 94 12.74 15.96 -11.69
N LYS A 95 13.10 16.75 -12.71
CA LYS A 95 13.36 18.19 -12.55
C LYS A 95 12.05 18.89 -12.12
N GLY A 96 11.99 19.31 -10.87
CA GLY A 96 10.83 20.00 -10.30
C GLY A 96 9.85 19.09 -9.54
N LEU A 97 10.18 17.81 -9.34
CA LEU A 97 9.50 16.97 -8.35
C LEU A 97 10.36 16.81 -7.11
N GLU A 98 9.72 16.70 -5.95
CA GLU A 98 10.41 16.41 -4.69
C GLU A 98 10.59 14.91 -4.49
N GLN A 99 11.77 14.54 -3.97
CA GLN A 99 12.04 13.17 -3.59
C GLN A 99 11.49 12.90 -2.20
N ILE A 100 10.57 11.95 -2.12
CA ILE A 100 10.03 11.46 -0.85
C ILE A 100 11.02 10.43 -0.31
N MET A 101 11.75 10.82 0.73
CA MET A 101 12.52 9.90 1.56
C MET A 101 11.69 9.59 2.81
N ASP A 102 11.38 8.30 3.00
CA ASP A 102 10.72 7.82 4.22
C ASP A 102 11.71 7.78 5.40
#